data_AF-A0A482XBS7-F1
#
_entry.id   AF-A0A482XBS7-F1
#
_cell.length_a   1.000
_cell.length_b   1.000
_cell.length_c   1.000
_cell.angle_alpha   90.00
_cell.angle_beta   90.00
_cell.angle_gamma   90.00
#
_symmetry.space_group_name_H-M   'P 1'
#
loop_
_entity.id
_entity.type
_entity.pdbx_description
1 polymer ?
#
loop_
_entity_poly.entity_id
_entity_poly.type
_entity_poly.pdbx_seq_one_letter_code
_entity_poly.pdbx_strand_id
1 'polypeptide(L)'
;MLENCNNRNKLSDLSDVIGCLKLWHLPVRLALQHTLPLPVSLPRLVAADNQWLLFLLSVSIFGYTKQQALELLSSFTSATYREHLQYALKFEVDCEGHVLAKKDGDEDACCDESSLIVHVAKHGGDLKRFLTQTRALQSPGLALLSSILDPNNVVASFCEWLLASLPNPPQIFCPVSPLDWSSTDIANLLNHVVSLTFINTLQHAFTIFLPDNPLFYVAEFLVDSIVHRQFERCVEDLESFKASLKLLENVEDGCFESVEWVCATAVRLCTTALIRCFPSYSQQHTFLKTICKVDLQASLPLKSAQPDFRLLLALTEYMMQEGSNLDYSEIYDASSGRLDLEKLLAKLVAAGKFSVAHSFATIADLSHCRILLVEWKEKANKMADDFWSGCDAAFLAGNLPANDAVRFYLELNDGAQSQRR
;
A
#
# COMPACT_ATOMS: atom_id res chain seq x y z
N MET A 1 -31.97 -2.13 39.25
CA MET A 1 -31.96 -1.55 37.88
C MET A 1 -30.77 -2.04 37.06
N LEU A 2 -29.54 -2.01 37.57
CA LEU A 2 -28.34 -2.56 36.89
C LEU A 2 -28.42 -4.07 36.61
N GLU A 3 -29.14 -4.84 37.45
CA GLU A 3 -29.29 -6.29 37.29
C GLU A 3 -30.12 -6.71 36.06
N ASN A 4 -31.06 -5.88 35.57
CA ASN A 4 -31.88 -6.22 34.41
C ASN A 4 -31.12 -6.09 33.08
N CYS A 5 -30.04 -5.31 33.02
CA CYS A 5 -29.14 -5.25 31.86
C CYS A 5 -28.08 -6.36 31.90
N ASN A 6 -27.95 -7.07 33.02
CA ASN A 6 -26.89 -8.04 33.31
C ASN A 6 -27.32 -9.50 33.07
N ASN A 7 -28.47 -9.72 32.42
CA ASN A 7 -28.96 -11.07 32.11
C ASN A 7 -28.18 -11.64 30.91
N ARG A 8 -27.13 -12.38 31.30
CA ARG A 8 -26.20 -13.31 30.60
C ARG A 8 -26.69 -14.09 29.37
N ASN A 9 -27.26 -13.43 28.38
CA ASN A 9 -27.21 -13.86 27.00
C ASN A 9 -26.75 -12.67 26.19
N LYS A 10 -25.80 -12.87 25.27
CA LYS A 10 -25.32 -11.86 24.33
C LYS A 10 -26.51 -11.02 23.87
N LEU A 11 -26.45 -9.70 24.01
CA LEU A 11 -27.43 -8.74 23.46
C LEU A 11 -27.34 -8.75 21.92
N SER A 12 -27.61 -9.91 21.32
CA SER A 12 -27.66 -10.15 19.88
C SER A 12 -29.03 -9.85 19.30
N ASP A 13 -30.03 -9.62 20.16
CA ASP A 13 -31.38 -9.23 19.73
C ASP A 13 -31.56 -7.70 19.87
N LEU A 14 -31.96 -7.07 18.77
CA LEU A 14 -32.21 -5.63 18.69
C LEU A 14 -33.29 -5.19 19.70
N SER A 15 -34.19 -6.11 20.06
CA SER A 15 -35.25 -5.91 21.04
C SER A 15 -34.71 -5.59 22.45
N ASP A 16 -33.64 -6.28 22.87
CA ASP A 16 -33.00 -6.09 24.17
C ASP A 16 -32.20 -4.78 24.23
N VAL A 17 -31.55 -4.41 23.11
CA VAL A 17 -30.84 -3.12 22.95
C VAL A 17 -31.82 -1.96 23.09
N ILE A 18 -32.97 -2.02 22.40
CA ILE A 18 -34.03 -1.01 22.48
C ILE A 18 -34.61 -0.95 23.90
N GLY A 19 -34.82 -2.09 24.55
CA GLY A 19 -35.28 -2.16 25.94
C GLY A 19 -34.33 -1.44 26.90
N CYS A 20 -33.02 -1.71 26.79
CA CYS A 20 -32.00 -1.07 27.62
C CYS A 20 -31.93 0.45 27.41
N LEU A 21 -31.99 0.92 26.15
CA LEU A 21 -31.98 2.35 25.82
C LEU A 21 -33.23 3.06 26.35
N LYS A 22 -34.42 2.44 26.24
CA LYS A 22 -35.68 2.99 26.78
C LYS A 22 -35.63 3.12 28.30
N LEU A 23 -35.06 2.14 28.99
CA LEU A 23 -34.89 2.19 30.45
C LEU A 23 -33.95 3.33 30.87
N TRP A 24 -32.87 3.57 30.11
CA TRP A 24 -31.91 4.63 30.44
C TRP A 24 -32.27 6.03 29.97
N HIS A 25 -33.25 6.17 29.10
CA HIS A 25 -33.74 7.46 28.65
C HIS A 25 -34.25 8.34 29.80
N LEU A 26 -34.92 7.78 30.81
CA LEU A 26 -35.49 8.56 31.92
C LEU A 26 -34.40 9.21 32.79
N PRO A 27 -33.37 8.50 33.27
CA PRO A 27 -32.30 9.12 34.06
C PRO A 27 -31.46 10.13 33.28
N VAL A 28 -31.27 9.92 31.97
CA VAL A 28 -30.60 10.90 31.11
C VAL A 28 -31.42 12.19 30.98
N ARG A 29 -32.73 12.07 30.72
CA ARG A 29 -33.61 13.25 30.64
C ARG A 29 -33.68 14.01 31.95
N LEU A 30 -33.71 13.30 33.08
CA LEU A 30 -33.64 13.91 34.41
C LEU A 30 -32.35 14.73 34.55
N ALA A 31 -31.19 14.15 34.18
CA ALA A 31 -29.91 14.84 34.27
C ALA A 31 -29.90 16.12 33.41
N LEU A 32 -30.35 16.03 32.17
CA LEU A 32 -30.42 17.17 31.25
C LEU A 32 -31.35 18.28 31.77
N GLN A 33 -32.54 17.92 32.24
CA GLN A 33 -33.53 18.88 32.74
C GLN A 33 -33.06 19.62 34.01
N HIS A 34 -32.19 19.00 34.80
CA HIS A 34 -31.65 19.57 36.03
C HIS A 34 -30.21 20.08 35.91
N THR A 35 -29.66 20.16 34.68
CA THR A 35 -28.29 20.62 34.42
C THR A 35 -27.23 19.82 35.20
N LEU A 36 -27.50 18.53 35.40
CA LEU A 36 -26.59 17.58 36.05
C LEU A 36 -25.69 16.90 35.00
N PRO A 37 -24.51 16.38 35.39
CA PRO A 37 -23.66 15.61 34.49
C PRO A 37 -24.38 14.35 34.00
N LEU A 38 -24.12 13.97 32.73
CA LEU A 38 -24.76 12.81 32.10
C LEU A 38 -24.39 11.49 32.84
N PRO A 39 -25.36 10.57 33.06
CA PRO A 39 -25.12 9.33 33.78
C PRO A 39 -24.20 8.32 33.06
N VAL A 40 -22.91 8.33 33.37
CA VAL A 40 -21.89 7.42 32.80
C VAL A 40 -22.03 5.93 33.18
N SER A 41 -23.04 5.55 33.96
CA SER A 41 -23.19 4.18 34.45
C SER A 41 -23.52 3.18 33.34
N LEU A 42 -24.38 3.55 32.38
CA LEU A 42 -24.68 2.68 31.23
C LEU A 42 -23.46 2.49 30.33
N PRO A 43 -22.84 3.57 29.78
CA PRO A 43 -21.74 3.40 28.84
C PRO A 43 -20.57 2.62 29.45
N ARG A 44 -20.29 2.79 30.76
CA ARG A 44 -19.25 2.01 31.45
C ARG A 44 -19.60 0.53 31.56
N LEU A 45 -20.85 0.20 31.91
CA LEU A 45 -21.29 -1.19 32.04
C LEU A 45 -21.22 -1.92 30.68
N VAL A 46 -21.74 -1.30 29.63
CA VAL A 46 -21.75 -1.91 28.29
C VAL A 46 -20.35 -1.97 27.68
N ALA A 47 -19.47 -1.01 27.99
CA ALA A 47 -18.07 -1.08 27.64
C ALA A 47 -17.37 -2.26 28.35
N ALA A 48 -17.58 -2.42 29.66
CA ALA A 48 -17.00 -3.53 30.43
C ALA A 48 -17.40 -4.90 29.86
N ASP A 49 -18.65 -5.02 29.39
CA ASP A 49 -19.18 -6.22 28.74
C ASP A 49 -18.89 -6.32 27.23
N ASN A 50 -18.04 -5.43 26.68
CA ASN A 50 -17.67 -5.36 25.26
C ASN A 50 -18.85 -5.20 24.28
N GLN A 51 -19.97 -4.65 24.74
CA GLN A 51 -21.16 -4.39 23.93
C GLN A 51 -21.03 -3.07 23.16
N TRP A 52 -20.10 -3.06 22.21
CA TRP A 52 -19.72 -1.87 21.43
C TRP A 52 -20.90 -1.19 20.71
N LEU A 53 -21.89 -1.95 20.23
CA LEU A 53 -23.05 -1.41 19.52
C LEU A 53 -23.95 -0.61 20.48
N LEU A 54 -24.28 -1.20 21.63
CA LEU A 54 -25.07 -0.52 22.67
C LEU A 54 -24.30 0.65 23.27
N PHE A 55 -22.97 0.55 23.39
CA PHE A 55 -22.10 1.67 23.75
C PHE A 55 -22.25 2.84 22.80
N LEU A 56 -22.02 2.64 21.49
CA LEU A 56 -22.12 3.70 20.48
C LEU A 56 -23.51 4.32 20.42
N LEU A 57 -24.56 3.50 20.45
CA LEU A 57 -25.94 3.98 20.48
C LEU A 57 -26.22 4.81 21.74
N SER A 58 -25.74 4.36 22.91
CA SER A 58 -25.96 5.08 24.17
C SER A 58 -25.25 6.44 24.23
N VAL A 59 -23.98 6.49 23.83
CA VAL A 59 -23.19 7.74 23.79
C VAL A 59 -23.86 8.76 22.88
N SER A 60 -24.45 8.29 21.79
CA SER A 60 -24.95 9.15 20.72
C SER A 60 -26.38 9.60 20.94
N ILE A 61 -27.29 8.68 21.29
CA ILE A 61 -28.70 9.00 21.57
C ILE A 61 -28.82 9.96 22.76
N PHE A 62 -27.94 9.81 23.75
CA PHE A 62 -27.97 10.62 24.96
C PHE A 62 -27.08 11.88 24.88
N GLY A 63 -26.44 12.13 23.73
CA GLY A 63 -25.71 13.39 23.48
C GLY A 63 -24.43 13.56 24.30
N TYR A 64 -23.69 12.48 24.57
CA TYR A 64 -22.37 12.58 25.20
C TYR A 64 -21.38 13.28 24.25
N THR A 65 -20.52 14.12 24.81
CA THR A 65 -19.48 14.78 24.00
C THR A 65 -18.43 13.77 23.53
N LYS A 66 -17.72 14.10 22.46
CA LYS A 66 -16.62 13.28 21.92
C LYS A 66 -15.57 12.95 22.99
N GLN A 67 -15.20 13.94 23.80
CA GLN A 67 -14.24 13.75 24.89
C GLN A 67 -14.77 12.77 25.94
N GLN A 68 -16.04 12.89 26.33
CA GLN A 68 -16.68 11.95 27.25
C GLN A 68 -16.72 10.53 26.68
N ALA A 69 -17.07 10.38 25.39
CA ALA A 69 -17.06 9.09 24.71
C ALA A 69 -15.67 8.44 24.72
N LEU A 70 -14.62 9.21 24.40
CA LEU A 70 -13.24 8.74 24.39
C LEU A 70 -12.74 8.34 25.79
N GLU A 71 -13.08 9.09 26.83
CA GLU A 71 -12.75 8.73 28.22
C GLU A 71 -13.39 7.39 28.63
N LEU A 72 -14.62 7.15 28.18
CA LEU A 72 -15.38 5.94 28.49
C LEU A 72 -14.84 4.69 27.79
N LEU A 73 -14.09 4.84 26.68
CA LEU A 73 -13.44 3.72 25.99
C LEU A 73 -12.43 2.97 26.88
N SER A 74 -11.86 3.63 27.89
CA SER A 74 -10.98 2.99 28.88
C SER A 74 -11.64 1.82 29.62
N SER A 75 -12.98 1.78 29.65
CA SER A 75 -13.76 0.74 30.32
C SER A 75 -13.97 -0.53 29.48
N PHE A 76 -13.53 -0.57 28.21
CA PHE A 76 -13.61 -1.79 27.40
C PHE A 76 -12.61 -2.84 27.85
N THR A 77 -13.09 -4.07 28.04
CA THR A 77 -12.26 -5.22 28.42
C THR A 77 -11.38 -5.69 27.25
N SER A 78 -11.90 -5.60 26.02
CA SER A 78 -11.15 -5.92 24.79
C SER A 78 -10.33 -4.72 24.31
N ALA A 79 -9.01 -4.90 24.21
CA ALA A 79 -8.10 -3.88 23.65
C ALA A 79 -8.45 -3.55 22.19
N THR A 80 -8.80 -4.57 21.39
CA THR A 80 -9.18 -4.42 19.98
C THR A 80 -10.41 -3.52 19.82
N TYR A 81 -11.47 -3.74 20.61
CA TYR A 81 -12.66 -2.88 20.54
C TYR A 81 -12.35 -1.45 20.99
N ARG A 82 -11.56 -1.29 22.05
CA ARG A 82 -11.15 0.03 22.53
C ARG A 82 -10.40 0.80 21.46
N GLU A 83 -9.43 0.18 20.81
CA GLU A 83 -8.60 0.82 19.79
C GLU A 83 -9.39 1.13 18.53
N HIS A 84 -10.17 0.17 18.00
CA HIS A 84 -11.00 0.39 16.81
C HIS A 84 -12.07 1.45 17.03
N LEU A 85 -12.73 1.47 18.18
CA LEU A 85 -13.70 2.52 18.53
C LEU A 85 -13.02 3.87 18.73
N GLN A 86 -11.82 3.90 19.33
CA GLN A 86 -11.06 5.13 19.49
C GLN A 86 -10.68 5.72 18.14
N TYR A 87 -10.25 4.90 17.18
CA TYR A 87 -9.99 5.33 15.82
C TYR A 87 -11.29 5.77 15.12
N ALA A 88 -12.35 4.97 15.17
CA ALA A 88 -13.63 5.29 14.52
C ALA A 88 -14.25 6.60 15.03
N LEU A 89 -14.13 6.90 16.32
CA LEU A 89 -14.61 8.14 16.92
C LEU A 89 -13.67 9.34 16.68
N LYS A 90 -12.38 9.11 16.41
CA LYS A 90 -11.42 10.17 16.06
C LYS A 90 -11.62 10.66 14.63
N PHE A 91 -11.87 9.75 13.69
CA PHE A 91 -12.12 10.08 12.28
C PHE A 91 -13.57 10.54 12.08
N GLU A 92 -13.84 11.83 12.33
CA GLU A 92 -15.09 12.45 11.88
C GLU A 92 -15.06 12.55 10.35
N VAL A 93 -16.15 12.09 9.75
CA VAL A 93 -16.46 12.30 8.34
C VAL A 93 -17.45 13.46 8.29
N ASP A 94 -17.12 14.50 7.52
CA ASP A 94 -18.10 15.54 7.24
C ASP A 94 -19.16 15.06 6.26
N CYS A 95 -20.14 15.92 5.97
CA CYS A 95 -21.25 15.64 5.07
C CYS A 95 -20.80 15.32 3.62
N GLU A 96 -19.51 15.50 3.32
CA GLU A 96 -18.90 15.31 2.01
C GLU A 96 -17.84 14.19 1.98
N GLY A 97 -17.64 13.45 3.06
CA GLY A 97 -16.74 12.28 3.07
C GLY A 97 -15.28 12.59 3.41
N HIS A 98 -14.94 13.80 3.87
CA HIS A 98 -13.57 14.15 4.22
C HIS A 98 -13.23 13.77 5.67
N VAL A 99 -12.06 13.16 5.87
CA VAL A 99 -11.44 12.99 7.19
C VAL A 99 -11.02 14.37 7.69
N LEU A 100 -11.87 15.01 8.50
CA LEU A 100 -11.52 16.31 9.05
C LEU A 100 -10.57 16.15 10.24
N ALA A 101 -9.32 16.60 10.06
CA ALA A 101 -8.63 17.26 11.17
C ALA A 101 -9.32 18.61 11.40
N LYS A 102 -10.48 18.64 12.07
CA LYS A 102 -11.13 19.90 12.43
C LYS A 102 -10.17 20.70 13.31
N LYS A 103 -9.84 21.93 12.88
CA LYS A 103 -9.39 22.98 13.78
C LYS A 103 -10.56 23.31 14.70
N ASP A 104 -10.31 23.37 16.01
CA ASP A 104 -11.27 23.79 17.02
C ASP A 104 -11.96 25.10 16.59
N GLY A 105 -13.29 25.11 16.43
CA GLY A 105 -13.98 26.36 16.09
C GLY A 105 -15.47 26.37 15.74
N ASP A 106 -16.09 25.29 15.25
CA ASP A 106 -17.51 25.33 14.85
C ASP A 106 -18.36 24.33 15.64
N GLU A 107 -19.11 24.84 16.61
CA GLU A 107 -20.00 24.08 17.51
C GLU A 107 -21.46 23.98 17.04
N ASP A 108 -21.82 24.44 15.83
CA ASP A 108 -23.24 24.50 15.42
C ASP A 108 -23.49 23.92 14.03
N ALA A 109 -23.73 22.61 13.96
CA ALA A 109 -24.44 21.98 12.85
C ALA A 109 -25.28 20.80 13.37
N CYS A 110 -26.59 21.07 13.41
CA CYS A 110 -27.65 20.18 13.85
C CYS A 110 -27.89 19.05 12.85
N CYS A 111 -28.10 17.83 13.36
CA CYS A 111 -28.69 16.64 12.70
C CYS A 111 -28.39 16.44 11.21
N ASP A 112 -27.36 15.66 10.88
CA ASP A 112 -27.11 15.27 9.49
C ASP A 112 -26.90 13.77 9.33
N GLU A 113 -27.43 13.22 8.24
CA GLU A 113 -27.48 11.79 7.95
C GLU A 113 -26.08 11.14 7.82
N SER A 114 -25.03 11.95 7.86
CA SER A 114 -23.60 11.61 7.88
C SER A 114 -23.10 11.02 9.21
N SER A 115 -23.86 11.09 10.30
CA SER A 115 -23.46 10.47 11.57
C SER A 115 -23.28 8.95 11.42
N LEU A 116 -22.08 8.45 11.75
CA LEU A 116 -21.74 7.01 11.81
C LEU A 116 -22.83 6.20 12.54
N ILE A 117 -23.48 6.80 13.52
CA ILE A 117 -24.50 6.18 14.36
C ILE A 117 -25.84 6.04 13.65
N VAL A 118 -26.24 6.99 12.81
CA VAL A 118 -27.47 6.90 12.02
C VAL A 118 -27.36 5.73 11.04
N HIS A 119 -26.19 5.55 10.45
CA HIS A 119 -25.90 4.40 9.59
C HIS A 119 -25.93 3.09 10.37
N VAL A 120 -25.31 3.05 11.55
CA VAL A 120 -25.34 1.87 12.43
C VAL A 120 -26.76 1.49 12.86
N ALA A 121 -27.59 2.49 13.20
CA ALA A 121 -28.97 2.28 13.62
C ALA A 121 -29.90 1.92 12.46
N LYS A 122 -29.70 2.48 11.26
CA LYS A 122 -30.54 2.24 10.07
C LYS A 122 -30.29 0.87 9.43
N HIS A 123 -29.04 0.44 9.34
CA HIS A 123 -28.69 -0.73 8.54
C HIS A 123 -28.58 -2.02 9.35
N GLY A 124 -28.50 -1.93 10.69
CA GLY A 124 -28.30 -3.11 11.54
C GLY A 124 -27.01 -3.86 11.16
N GLY A 125 -26.69 -4.96 11.85
CA GLY A 125 -25.42 -5.69 11.67
C GLY A 125 -25.16 -6.35 10.30
N ASP A 126 -25.74 -5.85 9.20
CA ASP A 126 -25.46 -6.28 7.83
C ASP A 126 -24.11 -5.72 7.34
N LEU A 127 -23.08 -6.56 7.45
CA LEU A 127 -21.70 -6.27 7.04
C LEU A 127 -21.61 -5.72 5.61
N LYS A 128 -22.32 -6.32 4.65
CA LYS A 128 -22.21 -5.95 3.23
C LYS A 128 -22.67 -4.51 3.02
N ARG A 129 -23.77 -4.12 3.65
CA ARG A 129 -24.31 -2.75 3.55
C ARG A 129 -23.39 -1.73 4.21
N PHE A 130 -22.84 -2.06 5.38
CA PHE A 130 -21.86 -1.22 6.07
C PHE A 130 -20.62 -0.95 5.24
N LEU A 131 -20.04 -1.99 4.65
CA LEU A 131 -18.88 -1.86 3.77
C LEU A 131 -19.21 -1.10 2.47
N THR A 132 -20.41 -1.31 1.91
CA THR A 132 -20.87 -0.53 0.74
C THR A 132 -20.97 0.97 1.07
N GLN A 133 -21.45 1.31 2.27
CA GLN A 133 -21.54 2.70 2.74
C GLN A 133 -20.19 3.30 3.10
N THR A 134 -19.29 2.49 3.66
CA THR A 134 -17.88 2.88 3.89
C THR A 134 -17.28 3.45 2.60
N ARG A 135 -17.48 2.74 1.48
CA ARG A 135 -16.99 3.17 0.16
C ARG A 135 -17.74 4.40 -0.37
N ALA A 136 -19.06 4.42 -0.28
CA ALA A 136 -19.89 5.50 -0.81
C ALA A 136 -19.68 6.84 -0.08
N LEU A 137 -19.45 6.78 1.24
CA LEU A 137 -19.27 7.93 2.10
C LEU A 137 -17.79 8.24 2.37
N GLN A 138 -16.86 7.46 1.80
CA GLN A 138 -15.43 7.52 2.08
C GLN A 138 -15.14 7.62 3.58
N SER A 139 -15.73 6.72 4.36
CA SER A 139 -15.69 6.76 5.83
C SER A 139 -14.86 5.62 6.42
N PRO A 140 -13.57 5.82 6.75
CA PRO A 140 -12.75 4.81 7.43
C PRO A 140 -13.34 4.37 8.78
N GLY A 141 -14.10 5.24 9.44
CA GLY A 141 -14.83 4.93 10.66
C GLY A 141 -15.84 3.78 10.49
N LEU A 142 -16.58 3.76 9.37
CA LEU A 142 -17.53 2.67 9.10
C LEU A 142 -16.82 1.33 8.82
N ALA A 143 -15.64 1.34 8.20
CA ALA A 143 -14.85 0.14 8.02
C ALA A 143 -14.38 -0.45 9.36
N LEU A 144 -13.99 0.38 10.32
CA LEU A 144 -13.64 -0.07 11.67
C LEU A 144 -14.84 -0.67 12.40
N LEU A 145 -16.04 -0.12 12.22
CA LEU A 145 -17.25 -0.73 12.80
C LEU A 145 -17.59 -2.06 12.13
N SER A 146 -17.31 -2.18 10.82
CA SER A 146 -17.54 -3.42 10.07
C SER A 146 -16.64 -4.57 10.53
N SER A 147 -15.37 -4.32 10.89
CA SER A 147 -14.48 -5.36 11.42
C SER A 147 -14.91 -5.86 12.79
N ILE A 148 -15.55 -4.99 13.57
CA ILE A 148 -16.11 -5.32 14.88
C ILE A 148 -17.36 -6.22 14.71
N LEU A 149 -18.15 -6.04 13.64
CA LEU A 149 -19.37 -6.83 13.36
C LEU A 149 -19.06 -8.28 13.00
N ASP A 150 -18.06 -8.50 12.14
CA ASP A 150 -17.66 -9.84 11.74
C ASP A 150 -16.13 -9.97 11.68
N PRO A 151 -15.52 -10.45 12.78
CA PRO A 151 -14.08 -10.71 12.85
C PRO A 151 -13.58 -11.74 11.81
N ASN A 152 -14.46 -12.52 11.18
CA ASN A 152 -14.05 -13.49 10.16
C ASN A 152 -13.84 -12.86 8.78
N ASN A 153 -14.41 -11.67 8.54
CA ASN A 153 -14.32 -10.94 7.26
C ASN A 153 -13.48 -9.66 7.39
N VAL A 154 -12.52 -9.66 8.31
CA VAL A 154 -11.64 -8.51 8.61
C VAL A 154 -10.86 -8.02 7.39
N VAL A 155 -10.58 -8.91 6.42
CA VAL A 155 -9.94 -8.55 5.14
C VAL A 155 -10.77 -7.57 4.33
N ALA A 156 -12.08 -7.78 4.25
CA ALA A 156 -12.97 -6.86 3.55
C ALA A 156 -12.97 -5.48 4.22
N SER A 157 -13.05 -5.46 5.57
CA SER A 157 -12.94 -4.23 6.35
C SER A 157 -11.59 -3.53 6.18
N PHE A 158 -10.49 -4.27 6.15
CA PHE A 158 -9.14 -3.76 5.89
C PHE A 158 -9.05 -3.08 4.50
N CYS A 159 -9.55 -3.74 3.46
CA CYS A 159 -9.51 -3.20 2.11
C CYS A 159 -10.41 -1.97 1.95
N GLU A 160 -11.64 -2.00 2.48
CA GLU A 160 -12.53 -0.82 2.43
C GLU A 160 -12.02 0.33 3.31
N TRP A 161 -11.37 0.06 4.44
CA TRP A 161 -10.73 1.08 5.26
C TRP A 161 -9.62 1.81 4.49
N LEU A 162 -8.78 1.04 3.79
CA LEU A 162 -7.73 1.59 2.94
C LEU A 162 -8.32 2.45 1.83
N LEU A 163 -9.33 1.95 1.11
CA LEU A 163 -10.01 2.71 0.05
C LEU A 163 -10.63 4.00 0.56
N ALA A 164 -11.36 3.95 1.67
CA ALA A 164 -11.99 5.11 2.27
C ALA A 164 -10.99 6.13 2.83
N SER A 165 -9.76 5.70 3.10
CA SER A 165 -8.69 6.59 3.58
C SER A 165 -7.94 7.29 2.44
N LEU A 166 -8.25 6.99 1.18
CA LEU A 166 -7.63 7.62 0.01
C LEU A 166 -8.51 8.76 -0.54
N PRO A 167 -7.92 9.89 -0.97
CA PRO A 167 -8.68 11.05 -1.46
C PRO A 167 -9.40 10.79 -2.79
N ASN A 168 -8.91 9.86 -3.62
CA ASN A 168 -9.51 9.49 -4.91
C ASN A 168 -9.38 7.96 -5.09
N PRO A 169 -10.30 7.16 -4.54
CA PRO A 169 -10.17 5.71 -4.60
C PRO A 169 -10.26 5.20 -6.05
N PRO A 170 -9.35 4.31 -6.48
CA PRO A 170 -9.34 3.79 -7.84
C PRO A 170 -10.52 2.85 -8.07
N GLN A 171 -11.38 3.16 -9.05
CA GLN A 171 -12.51 2.27 -9.39
C GLN A 171 -12.07 0.98 -10.10
N ILE A 172 -10.84 0.93 -10.62
CA ILE A 172 -10.36 -0.11 -11.55
C ILE A 172 -10.08 -1.45 -10.84
N PHE A 173 -9.69 -1.42 -9.56
CA PHE A 173 -9.29 -2.62 -8.80
C PHE A 173 -10.28 -2.96 -7.68
N CYS A 174 -11.45 -2.31 -7.66
CA CYS A 174 -12.45 -2.54 -6.63
C CYS A 174 -13.44 -3.62 -7.07
N PRO A 175 -13.69 -4.66 -6.25
CA PRO A 175 -14.73 -5.62 -6.56
C PRO A 175 -16.12 -4.97 -6.52
N VAL A 176 -17.05 -5.51 -7.31
CA VAL A 176 -18.45 -5.04 -7.37
C VAL A 176 -19.13 -5.17 -6.00
N SER A 177 -18.86 -6.27 -5.32
CA SER A 177 -19.26 -6.50 -3.93
C SER A 177 -18.07 -6.25 -3.01
N PRO A 178 -18.21 -5.50 -1.91
CA PRO A 178 -17.12 -5.23 -0.98
C PRO A 178 -16.64 -6.46 -0.20
N LEU A 179 -17.29 -7.62 -0.36
CA LEU A 179 -16.90 -8.89 0.24
C LEU A 179 -16.08 -9.78 -0.71
N ASP A 180 -16.02 -9.44 -2.01
CA ASP A 180 -15.51 -10.34 -3.04
C ASP A 180 -14.08 -9.94 -3.47
N TRP A 181 -13.24 -9.58 -2.50
CA TRP A 181 -11.85 -9.19 -2.74
C TRP A 181 -11.00 -10.39 -3.18
N SER A 182 -10.43 -10.34 -4.39
CA SER A 182 -9.42 -11.31 -4.81
C SER A 182 -8.02 -10.88 -4.36
N SER A 183 -7.09 -11.83 -4.26
CA SER A 183 -5.70 -11.52 -3.91
C SER A 183 -5.01 -10.59 -4.91
N THR A 184 -5.43 -10.63 -6.16
CA THR A 184 -4.95 -9.72 -7.20
C THR A 184 -5.45 -8.31 -6.93
N ASP A 185 -6.72 -8.15 -6.57
CA ASP A 185 -7.32 -6.85 -6.21
C ASP A 185 -6.64 -6.27 -4.97
N ILE A 186 -6.44 -7.10 -3.94
CA ILE A 186 -5.76 -6.72 -2.71
C ILE A 186 -4.34 -6.26 -3.01
N ALA A 187 -3.55 -7.07 -3.72
CA ALA A 187 -2.20 -6.69 -4.06
C ALA A 187 -2.21 -5.36 -4.83
N ASN A 188 -3.15 -5.16 -5.76
CA ASN A 188 -3.23 -3.94 -6.58
C ASN A 188 -3.58 -2.72 -5.74
N LEU A 189 -4.51 -2.87 -4.80
CA LEU A 189 -4.83 -1.84 -3.81
C LEU A 189 -3.61 -1.47 -2.97
N LEU A 190 -2.91 -2.44 -2.38
CA LEU A 190 -1.71 -2.19 -1.57
C LEU A 190 -0.63 -1.46 -2.40
N ASN A 191 -0.42 -1.91 -3.64
CA ASN A 191 0.52 -1.29 -4.55
C ASN A 191 0.14 0.16 -4.90
N HIS A 192 -1.16 0.40 -5.09
CA HIS A 192 -1.68 1.74 -5.37
C HIS A 192 -1.48 2.68 -4.18
N VAL A 193 -1.77 2.22 -2.95
CA VAL A 193 -1.54 2.98 -1.71
C VAL A 193 -0.08 3.40 -1.58
N VAL A 194 0.87 2.47 -1.84
CA VAL A 194 2.32 2.80 -1.85
C VAL A 194 2.66 3.79 -2.96
N SER A 195 2.10 3.63 -4.16
CA SER A 195 2.38 4.53 -5.29
C SER A 195 1.95 5.98 -5.03
N LEU A 196 0.93 6.16 -4.19
CA LEU A 196 0.43 7.47 -3.73
C LEU A 196 1.12 7.97 -2.46
N THR A 197 2.15 7.26 -1.97
CA THR A 197 2.94 7.57 -0.76
C THR A 197 2.15 7.60 0.57
N PHE A 198 0.98 6.94 0.61
CA PHE A 198 0.18 6.75 1.84
C PHE A 198 0.74 5.62 2.74
N ILE A 199 2.04 5.67 3.02
CA ILE A 199 2.78 4.60 3.70
C ILE A 199 2.36 4.45 5.16
N ASN A 200 2.16 5.57 5.87
CA ASN A 200 1.64 5.53 7.23
C ASN A 200 0.24 4.92 7.27
N THR A 201 -0.65 5.31 6.36
CA THR A 201 -2.01 4.74 6.26
C THR A 201 -1.95 3.23 6.05
N LEU A 202 -1.06 2.74 5.17
CA LEU A 202 -0.84 1.32 4.97
C LEU A 202 -0.41 0.59 6.25
N GLN A 203 0.60 1.12 6.95
CA GLN A 203 1.10 0.53 8.20
C GLN A 203 0.03 0.53 9.30
N HIS A 204 -0.76 1.60 9.41
CA HIS A 204 -1.86 1.68 10.37
C HIS A 204 -2.94 0.64 10.03
N ALA A 205 -3.27 0.44 8.75
CA ALA A 205 -4.24 -0.58 8.34
C ALA A 205 -3.80 -1.98 8.79
N PHE A 206 -2.53 -2.35 8.58
CA PHE A 206 -2.03 -3.64 9.06
C PHE A 206 -2.05 -3.73 10.58
N THR A 207 -1.59 -2.67 11.28
CA THR A 207 -1.61 -2.62 12.75
C THR A 207 -3.03 -2.84 13.31
N ILE A 208 -4.02 -2.23 12.67
CA ILE A 208 -5.41 -2.25 13.12
C ILE A 208 -6.07 -3.59 12.83
N PHE A 209 -5.95 -4.10 11.60
CA PHE A 209 -6.77 -5.23 11.13
C PHE A 209 -6.01 -6.55 11.05
N LEU A 210 -4.72 -6.51 10.72
CA LEU A 210 -3.93 -7.68 10.33
C LEU A 210 -2.50 -7.65 10.92
N PRO A 211 -2.33 -7.51 12.25
CA PRO A 211 -1.00 -7.36 12.85
C PRO A 211 -0.13 -8.62 12.72
N ASP A 212 -0.75 -9.79 12.62
CA ASP A 212 -0.05 -11.07 12.47
C ASP A 212 0.34 -11.38 11.00
N ASN A 213 -0.09 -10.55 10.05
CA ASN A 213 0.22 -10.77 8.64
C ASN A 213 1.68 -10.40 8.34
N PRO A 214 2.47 -11.23 7.62
CA PRO A 214 3.86 -10.90 7.30
C PRO A 214 4.06 -9.55 6.60
N LEU A 215 3.11 -9.10 5.76
CA LEU A 215 3.20 -7.81 5.09
C LEU A 215 3.15 -6.61 6.06
N PHE A 216 2.75 -6.81 7.32
CA PHE A 216 2.89 -5.82 8.39
C PHE A 216 4.36 -5.34 8.51
N TYR A 217 5.31 -6.28 8.59
CA TYR A 217 6.74 -5.95 8.69
C TYR A 217 7.28 -5.24 7.45
N VAL A 218 6.72 -5.55 6.27
CA VAL A 218 7.04 -4.81 5.04
C VAL A 218 6.50 -3.38 5.12
N ALA A 219 5.31 -3.18 5.68
CA ALA A 219 4.76 -1.84 5.89
C ALA A 219 5.59 -1.04 6.92
N GLU A 220 6.06 -1.67 8.00
CA GLU A 220 7.00 -1.07 8.96
C GLU A 220 8.31 -0.67 8.28
N PHE A 221 8.92 -1.60 7.54
CA PHE A 221 10.12 -1.33 6.74
C PHE A 221 9.94 -0.12 5.79
N LEU A 222 8.78 0.00 5.15
CA LEU A 222 8.47 1.13 4.28
C LEU A 222 8.35 2.44 5.07
N VAL A 223 7.74 2.43 6.25
CA VAL A 223 7.68 3.62 7.13
C VAL A 223 9.09 4.02 7.58
N ASP A 224 9.87 3.07 8.07
CA ASP A 224 11.21 3.33 8.60
C ASP A 224 12.17 3.81 7.51
N SER A 225 12.05 3.28 6.29
CA SER A 225 12.89 3.71 5.15
C SER A 225 12.45 5.02 4.51
N ILE A 226 11.15 5.21 4.25
CA ILE A 226 10.62 6.36 3.50
C ILE A 226 10.37 7.56 4.41
N VAL A 227 9.69 7.34 5.54
CA VAL A 227 9.22 8.40 6.44
C VAL A 227 10.31 8.78 7.43
N HIS A 228 10.88 7.79 8.14
CA HIS A 228 11.85 8.05 9.21
C HIS A 228 13.31 8.06 8.75
N ARG A 229 13.61 7.44 7.60
CA ARG A 229 14.97 7.31 7.03
C ARG A 229 15.95 6.59 7.97
N GLN A 230 15.42 5.65 8.77
CA GLN A 230 16.15 4.85 9.75
C GLN A 230 16.52 3.50 9.15
N PHE A 231 17.47 3.50 8.21
CA PHE A 231 17.88 2.30 7.48
C PHE A 231 18.55 1.24 8.36
N GLU A 232 19.01 1.62 9.56
CA GLU A 232 19.53 0.69 10.55
C GLU A 232 18.43 -0.26 11.07
N ARG A 233 17.22 0.27 11.32
CA ARG A 233 16.06 -0.50 11.80
C ARG A 233 15.42 -1.34 10.72
N CYS A 234 15.43 -0.85 9.48
CA CYS A 234 14.93 -1.56 8.31
C CYS A 234 15.47 -3.00 8.14
N VAL A 235 16.69 -3.26 8.63
CA VAL A 235 17.27 -4.61 8.63
C VAL A 235 16.48 -5.54 9.55
N GLU A 236 16.12 -5.06 10.75
CA GLU A 236 15.37 -5.82 11.75
C GLU A 236 13.94 -6.11 11.25
N ASP A 237 13.30 -5.15 10.58
CA ASP A 237 11.97 -5.32 9.99
C ASP A 237 11.97 -6.44 8.93
N LEU A 238 12.94 -6.42 8.02
CA LEU A 238 13.04 -7.41 6.95
C LEU A 238 13.43 -8.81 7.46
N GLU A 239 14.24 -8.91 8.51
CA GLU A 239 14.51 -10.19 9.18
C GLU A 239 13.27 -10.71 9.91
N SER A 240 12.49 -9.84 10.54
CA SER A 240 11.21 -10.18 11.17
C SER A 240 10.19 -10.67 10.15
N PHE A 241 10.14 -10.03 8.98
CA PHE A 241 9.37 -10.51 7.83
C PHE A 241 9.77 -11.95 7.45
N LYS A 242 11.06 -12.23 7.25
CA LYS A 242 11.55 -13.58 6.93
C LYS A 242 11.20 -14.60 8.01
N ALA A 243 11.32 -14.24 9.27
CA ALA A 243 10.94 -15.11 10.39
C ALA A 243 9.43 -15.42 10.37
N SER A 244 8.60 -14.43 10.08
CA SER A 244 7.14 -14.59 10.01
C SER A 244 6.69 -15.51 8.86
N LEU A 245 7.39 -15.52 7.72
CA LEU A 245 7.09 -16.41 6.61
C LEU A 245 7.25 -17.89 6.99
N LYS A 246 8.27 -18.23 7.79
CA LYS A 246 8.50 -19.61 8.26
C LYS A 246 7.37 -20.10 9.18
N LEU A 247 6.73 -19.19 9.91
CA LEU A 247 5.57 -19.52 10.74
C LEU A 247 4.34 -19.78 9.87
N LEU A 248 4.17 -19.02 8.79
CA LEU A 248 3.05 -19.14 7.86
C LEU A 248 3.07 -20.44 7.06
N GLU A 249 4.24 -21.00 6.73
CA GLU A 249 4.38 -22.30 6.05
C GLU A 249 3.68 -23.47 6.77
N ASN A 250 3.36 -23.31 8.06
CA ASN A 250 2.72 -24.34 8.89
C ASN A 250 1.21 -24.13 9.07
N VAL A 251 0.60 -23.11 8.44
CA VAL A 251 -0.81 -22.78 8.60
C VAL A 251 -1.54 -23.00 7.26
N GLU A 252 -2.41 -24.02 7.22
CA GLU A 252 -3.13 -24.40 5.99
C GLU A 252 -4.28 -23.44 5.62
N ASP A 253 -4.80 -22.67 6.58
CA ASP A 253 -5.95 -21.78 6.39
C ASP A 253 -5.69 -20.39 7.01
N GLY A 254 -5.32 -19.42 6.18
CA GLY A 254 -5.09 -18.04 6.58
C GLY A 254 -5.48 -17.05 5.48
N CYS A 255 -6.04 -15.90 5.90
CA CYS A 255 -6.78 -14.90 5.10
C CYS A 255 -6.09 -14.31 3.86
N PHE A 256 -4.81 -14.61 3.57
CA PHE A 256 -4.19 -14.26 2.30
C PHE A 256 -3.29 -15.37 1.80
N GLU A 257 -3.50 -15.65 0.53
CA GLU A 257 -2.97 -16.73 -0.28
C GLU A 257 -1.49 -16.97 -0.06
N SER A 258 -1.10 -18.24 -0.10
CA SER A 258 0.25 -18.84 -0.14
C SER A 258 1.46 -17.94 0.14
N VAL A 259 2.47 -18.48 0.82
CA VAL A 259 3.78 -17.82 1.01
C VAL A 259 4.30 -17.17 -0.27
N GLU A 260 4.10 -17.79 -1.43
CA GLU A 260 4.44 -17.25 -2.76
C GLU A 260 3.76 -15.89 -3.06
N TRP A 261 2.45 -15.75 -2.82
CA TRP A 261 1.73 -14.49 -3.06
C TRP A 261 2.20 -13.37 -2.11
N VAL A 262 2.43 -13.70 -0.84
CA VAL A 262 2.95 -12.74 0.15
C VAL A 262 4.32 -12.23 -0.29
N CYS A 263 5.22 -13.14 -0.68
CA CYS A 263 6.55 -12.79 -1.17
C CYS A 263 6.48 -11.93 -2.44
N ALA A 264 5.63 -12.33 -3.40
CA ALA A 264 5.48 -11.61 -4.65
C ALA A 264 4.93 -10.20 -4.42
N THR A 265 3.97 -10.05 -3.50
CA THR A 265 3.39 -8.77 -3.11
C THR A 265 4.44 -7.89 -2.42
N ALA A 266 5.20 -8.42 -1.46
CA ALA A 266 6.27 -7.70 -0.78
C ALA A 266 7.29 -7.10 -1.75
N VAL A 267 7.81 -7.90 -2.69
CA VAL A 267 8.75 -7.42 -3.72
C VAL A 267 8.12 -6.33 -4.58
N ARG A 268 6.84 -6.48 -4.93
CA ARG A 268 6.11 -5.48 -5.72
C ARG A 268 5.96 -4.16 -4.97
N LEU A 269 5.63 -4.19 -3.68
CA LEU A 269 5.57 -2.99 -2.83
C LEU A 269 6.93 -2.31 -2.74
N CYS A 270 8.02 -3.06 -2.50
CA CYS A 270 9.38 -2.52 -2.47
C CYS A 270 9.79 -1.91 -3.81
N THR A 271 9.38 -2.51 -4.92
CA THR A 271 9.63 -1.98 -6.27
C THR A 271 8.91 -0.66 -6.49
N THR A 272 7.61 -0.60 -6.17
CA THR A 272 6.83 0.63 -6.28
C THR A 272 7.38 1.73 -5.37
N ALA A 273 7.81 1.37 -4.15
CA ALA A 273 8.45 2.29 -3.22
C ALA A 273 9.74 2.88 -3.80
N LEU A 274 10.62 2.04 -4.35
CA LEU A 274 11.86 2.47 -5.03
C LEU A 274 11.57 3.52 -6.12
N ILE A 275 10.54 3.26 -6.93
CA ILE A 275 10.19 4.10 -8.08
C ILE A 275 9.52 5.42 -7.66
N ARG A 276 8.64 5.39 -6.65
CA ARG A 276 7.68 6.49 -6.40
C ARG A 276 7.91 7.26 -5.09
N CYS A 277 8.55 6.64 -4.09
CA CYS A 277 8.52 7.18 -2.73
C CYS A 277 9.80 7.93 -2.32
N PHE A 278 10.89 7.79 -3.07
CA PHE A 278 12.17 8.41 -2.71
C PHE A 278 12.44 9.69 -3.52
N PRO A 279 12.67 10.84 -2.87
CA PRO A 279 12.94 12.11 -3.55
C PRO A 279 14.37 12.22 -4.10
N SER A 280 15.29 11.31 -3.76
CA SER A 280 16.70 11.39 -4.19
C SER A 280 17.30 10.03 -4.54
N TYR A 281 18.18 10.01 -5.54
CA TYR A 281 18.88 8.80 -6.00
C TYR A 281 19.78 8.18 -4.93
N SER A 282 20.37 8.98 -4.05
CA SER A 282 21.17 8.48 -2.92
C SER A 282 20.33 7.69 -1.91
N GLN A 283 19.06 8.08 -1.73
CA GLN A 283 18.13 7.33 -0.88
C GLN A 283 17.66 6.05 -1.56
N GLN A 284 17.39 6.09 -2.87
CA GLN A 284 17.10 4.87 -3.65
C GLN A 284 18.27 3.87 -3.56
N HIS A 285 19.51 4.35 -3.68
CA HIS A 285 20.71 3.53 -3.48
C HIS A 285 20.78 2.94 -2.07
N THR A 286 20.56 3.75 -1.03
CA THR A 286 20.60 3.28 0.37
C THR A 286 19.49 2.25 0.65
N PHE A 287 18.29 2.47 0.11
CA PHE A 287 17.18 1.54 0.20
C PHE A 287 17.50 0.19 -0.45
N LEU A 288 18.01 0.20 -1.69
CA LEU A 288 18.43 -1.01 -2.39
C LEU A 288 19.55 -1.75 -1.66
N LYS A 289 20.54 -1.01 -1.16
CA LYS A 289 21.64 -1.58 -0.36
C LYS A 289 21.11 -2.26 0.90
N THR A 290 20.09 -1.69 1.54
CA THR A 290 19.46 -2.27 2.73
C THR A 290 18.72 -3.57 2.40
N ILE A 291 17.92 -3.59 1.33
CA ILE A 291 17.25 -4.81 0.86
C ILE A 291 18.26 -5.91 0.49
N CYS A 292 19.32 -5.55 -0.22
CA CYS A 292 20.36 -6.50 -0.64
C CYS A 292 21.18 -7.03 0.54
N LYS A 293 21.40 -6.21 1.58
CA LYS A 293 22.12 -6.62 2.80
C LYS A 293 21.40 -7.76 3.53
N VAL A 294 20.06 -7.69 3.59
CA VAL A 294 19.24 -8.75 4.21
C VAL A 294 19.08 -9.95 3.27
N ASP A 295 19.47 -9.83 2.00
CA ASP A 295 19.28 -10.85 0.97
C ASP A 295 17.82 -11.29 0.85
N LEU A 296 16.92 -10.29 0.70
CA LEU A 296 15.48 -10.52 0.73
C LEU A 296 15.06 -11.58 -0.31
N GLN A 297 15.48 -11.46 -1.57
CA GLN A 297 14.97 -12.30 -2.66
C GLN A 297 15.52 -13.73 -2.69
N ALA A 298 16.78 -13.97 -2.32
CA ALA A 298 17.35 -15.32 -2.35
C ALA A 298 16.70 -16.27 -1.33
N SER A 299 16.04 -15.70 -0.31
CA SER A 299 15.35 -16.46 0.74
C SER A 299 13.87 -16.74 0.44
N LEU A 300 13.32 -16.27 -0.68
CA LEU A 300 11.88 -16.33 -0.97
C LEU A 300 11.58 -17.33 -2.11
N PRO A 301 10.49 -18.10 -2.02
CA PRO A 301 10.06 -19.03 -3.08
C PRO A 301 9.39 -18.28 -4.24
N LEU A 302 10.17 -17.51 -5.01
CA LEU A 302 9.66 -16.72 -6.14
C LEU A 302 9.77 -17.51 -7.45
N LYS A 303 8.64 -17.74 -8.13
CA LYS A 303 8.60 -18.43 -9.45
C LYS A 303 8.54 -17.49 -10.66
N SER A 304 8.32 -16.19 -10.45
CA SER A 304 8.00 -15.22 -11.52
C SER A 304 9.14 -14.24 -11.82
N ALA A 305 9.09 -13.62 -13.01
CA ALA A 305 10.00 -12.57 -13.48
C ALA A 305 9.81 -11.27 -12.69
N GLN A 306 10.29 -11.26 -11.46
CA GLN A 306 10.33 -10.10 -10.58
C GLN A 306 11.64 -9.33 -10.77
N PRO A 307 11.66 -8.01 -10.47
CA PRO A 307 12.88 -7.22 -10.58
C PRO A 307 13.95 -7.72 -9.60
N ASP A 308 15.16 -7.96 -10.09
CA ASP A 308 16.30 -8.38 -9.27
C ASP A 308 16.94 -7.16 -8.59
N PHE A 309 16.76 -7.03 -7.26
CA PHE A 309 17.28 -5.89 -6.52
C PHE A 309 18.81 -5.82 -6.49
N ARG A 310 19.52 -6.95 -6.61
CA ARG A 310 20.99 -6.95 -6.68
C ARG A 310 21.45 -6.40 -8.01
N LEU A 311 20.79 -6.79 -9.09
CA LEU A 311 21.04 -6.21 -10.41
C LEU A 311 20.76 -4.70 -10.40
N LEU A 312 19.62 -4.28 -9.84
CA LEU A 312 19.27 -2.86 -9.75
C LEU A 312 20.25 -2.05 -8.89
N LEU A 313 20.78 -2.65 -7.81
CA LEU A 313 21.82 -2.02 -6.99
C LEU A 313 23.12 -1.86 -7.79
N ALA A 314 23.57 -2.90 -8.48
CA ALA A 314 24.78 -2.86 -9.30
C ALA A 314 24.68 -1.81 -10.42
N LEU A 315 23.54 -1.74 -11.09
CA LEU A 315 23.29 -0.73 -12.12
C LEU A 315 23.26 0.69 -11.54
N THR A 316 22.63 0.89 -10.38
CA THR A 316 22.62 2.20 -9.72
C THR A 316 24.02 2.63 -9.29
N GLU A 317 24.80 1.74 -8.69
CA GLU A 317 26.18 2.04 -8.30
C GLU A 317 27.06 2.38 -9.49
N TYR A 318 26.93 1.62 -10.58
CA TYR A 318 27.64 1.88 -11.82
C TYR A 318 27.27 3.25 -12.41
N MET A 319 25.98 3.55 -12.54
CA MET A 319 25.52 4.83 -13.08
C MET A 319 26.01 6.01 -12.24
N MET A 320 25.94 5.88 -10.90
CA MET A 320 26.43 6.90 -9.98
C MET A 320 27.94 7.17 -10.14
N GLN A 321 28.75 6.14 -10.38
CA GLN A 321 30.20 6.28 -10.65
C GLN A 321 30.46 7.07 -11.95
N GLU A 322 29.65 6.83 -12.98
CA GLU A 322 29.72 7.52 -14.28
C GLU A 322 29.10 8.93 -14.26
N GLY A 323 28.71 9.44 -13.08
CA GLY A 323 28.11 10.77 -12.91
C GLY A 323 26.72 10.91 -13.52
N SER A 324 26.02 9.80 -13.75
CA SER A 324 24.64 9.75 -14.25
C SER A 324 23.73 9.08 -13.23
N ASN A 325 22.42 9.29 -13.29
CA ASN A 325 21.47 8.67 -12.34
C ASN A 325 20.51 7.75 -13.08
N LEU A 326 20.06 6.70 -12.39
CA LEU A 326 19.09 5.74 -12.91
C LEU A 326 17.66 6.20 -12.57
N ASP A 327 16.92 6.68 -13.57
CA ASP A 327 15.51 7.06 -13.36
C ASP A 327 14.58 5.85 -13.50
N TYR A 328 14.26 5.26 -12.35
CA TYR A 328 13.35 4.13 -12.24
C TYR A 328 11.93 4.41 -12.76
N SER A 329 11.48 5.67 -12.72
CA SER A 329 10.14 6.03 -13.16
C SER A 329 9.96 5.94 -14.68
N GLU A 330 11.05 6.14 -15.43
CA GLU A 330 11.03 6.08 -16.88
C GLU A 330 11.11 4.66 -17.43
N ILE A 331 11.81 3.78 -16.71
CA ILE A 331 11.96 2.36 -17.07
C ILE A 331 10.82 1.49 -16.54
N TYR A 332 10.05 1.97 -15.58
CA TYR A 332 8.90 1.22 -15.07
C TYR A 332 7.74 1.25 -16.05
N ASP A 333 7.36 0.08 -16.55
CA ASP A 333 6.14 -0.10 -17.31
C ASP A 333 4.99 -0.43 -16.36
N ALA A 334 4.08 0.53 -16.19
CA ALA A 334 2.90 0.38 -15.34
C ALA A 334 1.93 -0.71 -15.84
N SER A 335 1.96 -1.05 -17.13
CA SER A 335 1.06 -2.05 -17.72
C SER A 335 1.52 -3.48 -17.46
N SER A 336 2.83 -3.74 -17.52
CA SER A 336 3.43 -5.05 -17.21
C SER A 336 3.93 -5.19 -15.77
N GLY A 337 4.08 -4.09 -15.04
CA GLY A 337 4.67 -4.06 -13.69
C GLY A 337 6.15 -4.41 -13.67
N ARG A 338 6.84 -4.31 -14.81
CA ARG A 338 8.26 -4.67 -14.99
C ARG A 338 9.12 -3.46 -15.32
N LEU A 339 10.42 -3.60 -15.08
CA LEU A 339 11.42 -2.60 -15.47
C LEU A 339 11.95 -2.93 -16.87
N ASP A 340 11.78 -2.01 -17.80
CA ASP A 340 12.28 -2.06 -19.17
C ASP A 340 13.68 -1.42 -19.24
N LEU A 341 14.69 -2.26 -19.00
CA LEU A 341 16.10 -1.85 -19.07
C LEU A 341 16.55 -1.55 -20.51
N GLU A 342 15.90 -2.13 -21.52
CA GLU A 342 16.22 -1.88 -22.93
C GLU A 342 15.89 -0.45 -23.33
N LYS A 343 14.79 0.11 -22.80
CA LYS A 343 14.42 1.52 -23.01
C LYS A 343 15.51 2.47 -22.54
N LEU A 344 16.13 2.21 -21.38
CA LEU A 344 17.24 3.03 -20.90
C LEU A 344 18.51 2.84 -21.72
N LEU A 345 18.82 1.59 -22.08
CA LEU A 345 19.96 1.31 -22.96
C LEU A 345 19.83 2.08 -24.28
N ALA A 346 18.62 2.11 -24.87
CA ALA A 346 18.35 2.88 -26.08
C ALA A 346 18.60 4.38 -25.90
N LYS A 347 18.30 4.96 -24.72
CA LYS A 347 18.61 6.36 -24.39
C LYS A 347 20.12 6.61 -24.28
N LEU A 348 20.87 5.71 -23.62
CA LEU A 348 22.34 5.82 -23.51
C LEU A 348 23.00 5.78 -24.89
N VAL A 349 22.52 4.90 -25.77
CA VAL A 349 22.96 4.80 -27.16
C VAL A 349 22.62 6.06 -27.94
N ALA A 350 21.40 6.60 -27.80
CA ALA A 350 20.99 7.84 -28.47
C ALA A 350 21.77 9.08 -27.97
N ALA A 351 22.25 9.06 -26.72
CA ALA A 351 23.09 10.11 -26.16
C ALA A 351 24.58 10.00 -26.55
N GLY A 352 24.96 8.99 -27.34
CA GLY A 352 26.35 8.77 -27.77
C GLY A 352 27.29 8.28 -26.66
N LYS A 353 26.76 7.86 -25.50
CA LYS A 353 27.56 7.37 -24.37
C LYS A 353 27.86 5.87 -24.52
N PHE A 354 28.56 5.48 -25.58
CA PHE A 354 28.75 4.07 -25.95
C PHE A 354 29.53 3.24 -24.92
N SER A 355 30.56 3.80 -24.27
CA SER A 355 31.32 3.09 -23.22
C SER A 355 30.46 2.72 -22.02
N VAL A 356 29.60 3.67 -21.59
CA VAL A 356 28.63 3.47 -20.50
C VAL A 356 27.57 2.47 -20.93
N ALA A 357 27.07 2.57 -22.16
CA ALA A 357 26.08 1.64 -22.71
C ALA A 357 26.58 0.19 -22.78
N HIS A 358 27.82 -0.04 -23.24
CA HIS A 358 28.42 -1.39 -23.28
C HIS A 358 28.55 -2.00 -21.89
N SER A 359 29.04 -1.23 -20.93
CA SER A 359 29.18 -1.68 -19.53
C SER A 359 27.82 -1.94 -18.87
N PHE A 360 26.85 -1.04 -19.09
CA PHE A 360 25.47 -1.22 -18.64
C PHE A 360 24.86 -2.50 -19.22
N ALA A 361 25.02 -2.74 -20.53
CA ALA A 361 24.52 -3.94 -21.18
C ALA A 361 25.19 -5.22 -20.65
N THR A 362 26.48 -5.17 -20.33
CA THR A 362 27.17 -6.30 -19.69
C THR A 362 26.64 -6.58 -18.29
N ILE A 363 26.37 -5.55 -17.47
CA ILE A 363 25.82 -5.74 -16.11
C ILE A 363 24.38 -6.27 -16.19
N ALA A 364 23.57 -5.74 -17.11
CA ALA A 364 22.16 -6.11 -17.28
C ALA A 364 21.92 -7.37 -18.14
N ASP A 365 22.98 -8.03 -18.61
CA ASP A 365 22.92 -9.17 -19.53
C ASP A 365 22.06 -8.88 -20.79
N LEU A 366 22.21 -7.66 -21.34
CA LEU A 366 21.51 -7.20 -22.54
C LEU A 366 22.40 -7.32 -23.79
N SER A 367 21.77 -7.36 -24.97
CA SER A 367 22.48 -7.45 -26.24
C SER A 367 23.26 -6.18 -26.59
N HIS A 368 24.55 -6.32 -26.89
CA HIS A 368 25.43 -5.24 -27.39
C HIS A 368 25.18 -4.89 -28.86
N CYS A 369 24.39 -5.68 -29.59
CA CYS A 369 24.20 -5.57 -31.04
C CYS A 369 23.77 -4.16 -31.47
N ARG A 370 22.77 -3.58 -30.78
CA ARG A 370 22.24 -2.26 -31.11
C ARG A 370 23.25 -1.14 -30.81
N ILE A 371 24.08 -1.31 -29.79
CA ILE A 371 25.12 -0.35 -29.42
C ILE A 371 26.18 -0.30 -30.52
N LEU A 372 26.66 -1.48 -30.95
CA LEU A 372 27.65 -1.62 -32.01
C LEU A 372 27.14 -1.00 -33.32
N LEU A 373 25.91 -1.32 -33.72
CA LEU A 373 25.35 -0.76 -34.96
C LEU A 373 25.32 0.78 -34.96
N VAL A 374 24.92 1.41 -33.86
CA VAL A 374 24.85 2.89 -33.80
C VAL A 374 26.25 3.50 -33.67
N GLU A 375 27.11 2.94 -32.82
CA GLU A 375 28.49 3.41 -32.62
C GLU A 375 29.27 3.39 -33.94
N TRP A 376 29.16 2.30 -34.71
CA TRP A 376 29.86 2.16 -35.98
C TRP A 376 29.23 2.99 -37.11
N LYS A 377 27.91 3.28 -37.07
CA LYS A 377 27.30 4.28 -37.96
C LYS A 377 27.87 5.68 -37.70
N GLU A 378 28.08 6.07 -36.45
CA GLU A 378 28.68 7.37 -36.13
C GLU A 378 30.17 7.44 -36.52
N LYS A 379 30.92 6.35 -36.30
CA LYS A 379 32.33 6.26 -36.74
C LYS A 379 32.46 6.29 -38.27
N ALA A 380 31.47 5.75 -39.00
CA ALA A 380 31.46 5.79 -40.46
C ALA A 380 31.47 7.21 -41.01
N ASN A 381 30.79 8.16 -40.35
CA ASN A 381 30.79 9.57 -40.75
C ASN A 381 32.18 10.23 -40.71
N LYS A 382 33.14 9.63 -39.99
CA LYS A 382 34.52 10.13 -39.87
C LYS A 382 35.52 9.40 -40.78
N MET A 383 35.07 8.40 -41.56
CA MET A 383 35.82 7.55 -42.52
C MET A 383 37.35 7.52 -42.30
N ALA A 384 37.80 6.71 -41.35
CA ALA A 384 39.22 6.35 -41.20
C ALA A 384 39.57 5.15 -42.10
N ASP A 385 40.84 5.05 -42.51
CA ASP A 385 41.32 3.99 -43.43
C ASP A 385 41.13 2.56 -42.87
N ASP A 386 41.14 2.41 -41.54
CA ASP A 386 40.99 1.12 -40.84
C ASP A 386 39.55 0.81 -40.42
N PHE A 387 38.58 1.57 -40.92
CA PHE A 387 37.18 1.48 -40.48
C PHE A 387 36.58 0.09 -40.70
N TRP A 388 36.73 -0.48 -41.89
CA TRP A 388 36.07 -1.74 -42.27
C TRP A 388 36.59 -2.95 -41.49
N SER A 389 37.92 -3.05 -41.33
CA SER A 389 38.55 -4.14 -40.59
C SER A 389 38.23 -4.07 -39.09
N GLY A 390 38.18 -2.86 -38.52
CA GLY A 390 37.74 -2.66 -37.13
C GLY A 390 36.26 -2.97 -36.92
N CYS A 391 35.40 -2.62 -37.89
CA CYS A 391 33.96 -2.87 -37.85
C CYS A 391 33.65 -4.36 -37.83
N ASP A 392 34.25 -5.13 -38.75
CA ASP A 392 34.09 -6.59 -38.79
C ASP A 392 34.59 -7.26 -37.51
N ALA A 393 35.76 -6.85 -36.99
CA ALA A 393 36.29 -7.39 -35.74
C ALA A 393 35.34 -7.14 -34.55
N ALA A 394 34.75 -5.93 -34.48
CA ALA A 394 33.81 -5.58 -33.40
C ALA A 394 32.47 -6.31 -33.52
N PHE A 395 31.95 -6.51 -34.74
CA PHE A 395 30.71 -7.25 -34.97
C PHE A 395 30.85 -8.73 -34.66
N LEU A 396 32.02 -9.32 -34.98
CA LEU A 396 32.36 -10.68 -34.60
C LEU A 396 32.49 -10.82 -33.07
N ALA A 397 33.19 -9.89 -32.41
CA ALA A 397 33.34 -9.91 -30.95
C ALA A 397 32.01 -9.73 -30.21
N GLY A 398 31.08 -8.94 -30.76
CA GLY A 398 29.75 -8.70 -30.20
C GLY A 398 28.67 -9.71 -30.59
N ASN A 399 29.02 -10.79 -31.30
CA ASN A 399 28.09 -11.80 -31.82
C ASN A 399 26.89 -11.19 -32.58
N LEU A 400 27.15 -10.18 -33.43
CA LEU A 400 26.09 -9.55 -34.22
C LEU A 400 25.50 -10.57 -35.23
N PRO A 401 24.17 -10.70 -35.34
CA PRO A 401 23.55 -11.56 -36.34
C PRO A 401 23.98 -11.16 -37.75
N ALA A 402 24.31 -12.15 -38.59
CA ALA A 402 24.79 -11.93 -39.95
C ALA A 402 23.82 -11.06 -40.78
N ASN A 403 22.50 -11.21 -40.57
CA ASN A 403 21.48 -10.41 -41.26
C ASN A 403 21.57 -8.92 -40.91
N ASP A 404 21.83 -8.58 -39.65
CA ASP A 404 21.94 -7.19 -39.21
C ASP A 404 23.25 -6.55 -39.70
N ALA A 405 24.34 -7.32 -39.73
CA ALA A 405 25.62 -6.90 -40.31
C ALA A 405 25.48 -6.60 -41.81
N VAL A 406 24.84 -7.49 -42.58
CA VAL A 406 24.57 -7.28 -44.02
C VAL A 406 23.73 -6.03 -44.24
N ARG A 407 22.65 -5.83 -43.47
CA ARG A 407 21.81 -4.64 -43.58
C ARG A 407 22.61 -3.36 -43.32
N PHE A 408 23.47 -3.35 -42.29
CA PHE A 408 24.35 -2.23 -41.99
C PHE A 408 25.28 -1.88 -43.17
N TYR A 409 25.93 -2.88 -43.77
CA TYR A 409 26.83 -2.67 -44.91
C TYR A 409 26.12 -2.13 -46.15
N LEU A 410 24.91 -2.64 -46.44
CA LEU A 410 24.10 -2.16 -47.55
C LEU A 410 23.66 -0.69 -47.35
N GLU A 411 23.18 -0.34 -46.16
CA GLU A 411 22.77 1.03 -45.83
C GLU A 411 23.91 2.06 -45.99
N LEU A 412 25.14 1.69 -45.60
CA LEU A 412 26.31 2.56 -45.78
C LEU A 412 26.71 2.72 -47.25
N ASN A 413 26.62 1.66 -48.05
CA ASN A 413 26.92 1.70 -49.47
C ASN A 413 25.90 2.57 -50.24
N ASP A 414 24.60 2.41 -49.95
CA ASP A 414 23.53 3.19 -50.57
C ASP A 414 23.60 4.68 -50.20
N GLY A 415 23.96 5.01 -48.95
CA GLY A 415 24.24 6.37 -48.50
C GLY A 415 25.44 7.02 -49.20
N ALA A 416 26.51 6.25 -49.46
CA ALA A 416 27.68 6.72 -50.20
C ALA A 416 27.39 6.97 -51.70
N GLN A 417 26.48 6.18 -52.30
CA GLN A 417 26.08 6.38 -53.70
C GLN A 417 25.16 7.60 -53.89
N SER A 418 24.35 7.94 -52.89
CA SER A 418 23.44 9.09 -52.95
C SER A 418 24.13 10.43 -52.65
N GLN A 419 25.26 10.45 -51.95
CA GLN A 419 26.10 11.65 -51.78
C GLN A 419 27.06 11.94 -52.96
N ARG A 420 27.24 10.98 -53.88
CA ARG A 420 28.09 11.10 -55.08
C ARG A 420 27.34 11.56 -56.34
N ARG A 421 26.02 11.71 -56.28
CA ARG A 421 25.18 12.34 -57.31
C ARG A 421 24.87 13.77 -56.90
#